data_AF-A0A6J6PFW2-F1
#
_entry.id   AF-A0A6J6PFW2-F1
#
_cell.length_a   1.000
_cell.length_b   1.000
_cell.length_c   1.000
_cell.angle_alpha   90.00
_cell.angle_beta   90.00
_cell.angle_gamma   90.00
#
_symmetry.space_group_name_H-M   'P 1'
#
loop_
_entity.id
_entity.type
_entity.pdbx_description
1 polymer ?
#
loop_
_entity_poly.entity_id
_entity_poly.type
_entity_poly.pdbx_seq_one_letter_code
_entity_poly.pdbx_strand_id
1 'polypeptide(L)' 'MMIQAADLLSSNKNPSEDEIRTAMNGHLCRCGTYPRILTAIQQAAAAMRKAGA' A
#
# COMPACT_ATOMS: atom_id res chain seq x y z
N MET A 1 -5.82 -1.41 -7.25
CA MET A 1 -4.97 -1.63 -6.07
C MET A 1 -3.50 -1.35 -6.36
N MET A 2 -2.83 -2.02 -7.30
CA MET A 2 -1.39 -1.75 -7.55
C MET A 2 -1.07 -0.30 -7.96
N ILE A 3 -1.83 0.28 -8.90
CA ILE A 3 -1.59 1.66 -9.36
C ILE A 3 -1.82 2.65 -8.21
N GLN A 4 -2.93 2.51 -7.47
CA GLN A 4 -3.23 3.36 -6.33
C GLN A 4 -2.22 3.22 -5.19
N ALA A 5 -1.66 2.01 -4.99
CA ALA A 5 -0.60 1.78 -4.02
C ALA A 5 0.71 2.45 -4.44
N ALA A 6 1.07 2.38 -5.74
CA ALA A 6 2.23 3.09 -6.26
C ALA A 6 2.11 4.60 -6.11
N ASP A 7 0.92 5.15 -6.39
CA ASP A 7 0.62 6.58 -6.20
C ASP A 7 0.73 7.00 -4.73
N LEU A 8 0.13 6.23 -3.81
CA LEU A 8 0.26 6.44 -2.36
C LEU A 8 1.72 6.42 -1.91
N LEU A 9 2.51 5.44 -2.37
CA LEU A 9 3.91 5.30 -1.96
C LEU A 9 4.83 6.36 -2.58
N SER A 10 4.42 6.97 -3.70
CA SER A 10 5.16 8.07 -4.31
C SER A 10 5.04 9.35 -3.50
N SER A 11 3.87 9.60 -2.90
CA SER A 11 3.58 10.77 -2.08
C SER A 11 3.91 10.57 -0.60
N ASN A 12 3.69 9.36 -0.07
CA ASN A 12 3.96 8.99 1.32
C ASN A 12 4.79 7.69 1.37
N LYS A 13 6.09 7.79 1.67
CA LYS A 13 7.01 6.64 1.78
C LYS A 13 6.82 5.81 3.06
N ASN A 14 5.99 6.25 4.00
CA ASN A 14 5.71 5.54 5.24
C ASN A 14 4.23 5.67 5.67
N PRO A 15 3.30 5.17 4.85
CA PRO A 15 1.89 5.24 5.18
C PRO A 15 1.57 4.28 6.34
N SER A 16 0.69 4.72 7.22
CA SER A 16 0.06 3.90 8.25
C SER A 16 -0.92 2.90 7.64
N GLU A 17 -1.35 1.92 8.42
CA GLU A 17 -2.33 0.93 7.98
C GLU A 17 -3.65 1.58 7.54
N ASP A 18 -4.15 2.55 8.32
CA ASP A 18 -5.40 3.24 8.05
C ASP A 18 -5.34 4.10 6.78
N GLU A 19 -4.19 4.72 6.50
CA GLU A 19 -3.98 5.45 5.25
C GLU A 19 -4.02 4.51 4.04
N ILE A 20 -3.37 3.34 4.13
CA ILE A 20 -3.42 2.33 3.07
C ILE A 20 -4.86 1.86 2.87
N ARG A 21 -5.60 1.60 3.96
CA ARG A 21 -6.99 1.17 3.89
C ARG A 21 -7.86 2.20 3.21
N THR A 22 -7.72 3.46 3.64
CA THR A 22 -8.46 4.60 3.08
C THR A 22 -8.16 4.78 1.60
N ALA A 23 -6.89 4.72 1.19
CA ALA A 23 -6.49 4.79 -0.21
C ALA A 23 -7.07 3.64 -1.05
N MET A 24 -7.30 2.47 -0.45
CA MET A 24 -7.84 1.29 -1.13
C MET A 24 -9.37 1.18 -1.07
N ASN A 25 -10.11 2.07 -0.41
CA ASN A 25 -11.57 1.98 -0.25
C ASN A 25 -12.35 1.97 -1.58
N GLY A 26 -11.78 2.52 -2.66
CA GLY A 26 -12.35 2.45 -4.01
C GLY A 26 -12.10 1.14 -4.77
N HIS A 27 -11.40 0.17 -4.16
CA HIS A 27 -11.01 -1.08 -4.80
C HIS A 27 -11.63 -2.30 -4.11
N LEU A 28 -12.72 -2.79 -4.68
CA LEU A 28 -13.41 -3.98 -4.18
C LEU A 28 -12.58 -5.25 -4.42
N CYS A 29 -12.40 -6.03 -3.35
CA CYS A 29 -11.71 -7.32 -3.39
C CYS A 29 -12.72 -8.44 -3.08
N ARG A 30 -13.12 -9.22 -4.08
CA ARG A 30 -14.09 -10.32 -3.90
C ARG A 30 -13.46 -11.63 -3.41
N CYS A 31 -12.16 -11.81 -3.64
CA CYS A 31 -11.41 -13.01 -3.23
C CYS A 31 -10.96 -12.98 -1.76
N GLY A 32 -11.20 -11.90 -1.02
CA GLY A 32 -10.83 -11.78 0.39
C GLY A 32 -9.33 -11.61 0.64
N THR A 33 -8.55 -11.24 -0.37
CA THR A 33 -7.09 -11.10 -0.27
C THR A 33 -6.63 -9.74 0.24
N TYR A 34 -7.55 -8.85 0.63
CA TYR A 34 -7.24 -7.50 1.11
C TYR A 34 -6.17 -7.45 2.21
N PRO A 35 -6.17 -8.34 3.24
CA PRO A 35 -5.10 -8.36 4.23
C PRO A 35 -3.71 -8.61 3.63
N ARG A 36 -3.61 -9.46 2.59
CA ARG A 36 -2.33 -9.73 1.91
C ARG A 36 -1.85 -8.51 1.11
N ILE A 37 -2.77 -7.75 0.52
CA ILE A 37 -2.47 -6.53 -0.22
C ILE A 37 -1.93 -5.46 0.73
N LEU A 38 -2.55 -5.31 1.91
CA LEU A 38 -2.08 -4.41 2.95
C LEU A 38 -0.63 -4.72 3.36
N THR A 39 -0.33 -5.99 3.64
CA THR A 39 1.02 -6.44 3.97
C THR A 39 2.01 -6.19 2.82
N ALA A 40 1.60 -6.43 1.57
CA ALA A 40 2.45 -6.21 0.40
C ALA A 40 2.82 -4.72 0.23
N ILE A 41 1.87 -3.80 0.49
CA ILE A 41 2.12 -2.36 0.41
C ILE A 41 3.08 -1.92 1.52
N GLN A 42 2.92 -2.41 2.75
CA GLN A 42 3.85 -2.13 3.86
C GLN A 42 5.27 -2.63 3.56
N GLN A 43 5.40 -3.83 2.98
CA GLN A 43 6.68 -4.39 2.56
C GLN A 43 7.32 -3.55 1.45
N ALA A 44 6.53 -3.13 0.45
CA ALA A 44 7.00 -2.25 -0.61
C ALA A 44 7.48 -0.90 -0.05
N ALA A 45 6.73 -0.29 0.87
CA ALA A 45 7.13 0.94 1.56
C ALA A 45 8.49 0.77 2.27
N ALA A 46 8.66 -0.32 3.01
CA ALA A 46 9.92 -0.63 3.69
C ALA A 46 11.08 -0.83 2.70
N ALA A 47 10.85 -1.53 1.58
CA ALA A 47 11.86 -1.74 0.54
C ALA A 47 12.26 -0.43 -0.15
N MET A 48 11.30 0.43 -0.49
CA MET A 48 11.56 1.75 -1.11
C MET A 48 12.36 2.67 -0.19
N ARG A 49 12.11 2.63 1.13
CA ARG A 49 12.93 3.37 2.10
C ARG A 49 14.36 2.85 2.18
N LYS A 50 14.56 1.52 2.11
CA LYS A 50 15.89 0.91 2.08
C LYS A 50 16.66 1.21 0.80
N ALA A 51 16.00 1.29 -0.36
CA ALA A 51 16.64 1.54 -1.64
C ALA A 51 16.99 3.03 -1.87
N GLY A 52 16.39 3.94 -1.11
CA GLY A 52 16.68 5.38 -1.13
C GLY A 52 17.64 5.85 -0.04
N ALA A 53 18.27 4.93 0.70
CA ALA A 53 19.25 5.19 1.75
C ALA A 53 20.66 4.77 1.29
#